data_AF-A0A6P0XNR4-F1
#
_entry.id   AF-A0A6P0XNR4-F1
#
_cell.length_a   1.000
_cell.length_b   1.000
_cell.length_c   1.000
_cell.angle_alpha   90.00
_cell.angle_beta   90.00
_cell.angle_gamma   90.00
#
_symmetry.space_group_name_H-M   'P 1'
#
loop_
_entity.id
_entity.type
_entity.pdbx_description
1 polymer ?
#
loop_
_entity_poly.entity_id
_entity_poly.type
_entity_poly.pdbx_seq_one_letter_code
_entity_poly.pdbx_strand_id
1 'polypeptide(L)'
;AKSTSDLLKQKWLFLSWIAVFISNIIIYFYDYQKPELSPSLIPAFRHPEQTLQFFLAFLGSPLGSGFEISPLTSSIFIGGVEIGIFCCLFIYLLKHIKNYHILERTIGWMMIALYSIISALITAFGRVGFGVESALPSKYTTFSIYFTIAIIHLLPIVFSHIYSHINPRKSQVWLYKVIVAIAITGLMILHYKSLTYSVKEIKYSYQLRMEGKTCLSFINIIENKLCIEENILGNYDYVKDLVKRLNYLGMLKPNLVVSNNIEAIAAEKSPDQTYGSLDGIIPLNSWYFVNGWAFLPERNEPADAIILTYKNQAVEEGRSGATPRLPQTQAVRLRDDDSRKGMLTKIGNAHQERKKEKVVLPPVGDRPKGMRTKGGRRKKWMGTQTPTNYKHPVDGGVLNLKEKDDWIIFDVLMSAQTQRENLVQLFNNPAYLNAGWEQTISGKLLPEGKLKIAAWAFDAKLGKAYKLDTNHPITKNGSGVGG
;
A
#
# COMPACT_ATOMS: atom_id res chain seq x y z
N ALA A 1 -31.73 -30.67 36.12
CA ALA A 1 -30.56 -29.79 36.25
C ALA A 1 -29.36 -30.65 36.60
N LYS A 2 -28.26 -30.61 35.82
CA LYS A 2 -27.04 -31.35 36.16
C LYS A 2 -26.45 -30.76 37.43
N SER A 3 -26.26 -31.59 38.44
CA SER A 3 -25.66 -31.20 39.73
C SER A 3 -24.20 -30.78 39.50
N THR A 4 -23.63 -29.93 40.36
CA THR A 4 -22.18 -29.65 40.39
C THR A 4 -21.32 -30.92 40.42
N SER A 5 -21.88 -32.04 40.86
CA SER A 5 -21.30 -33.37 40.77
C SER A 5 -21.07 -33.90 39.34
N ASP A 6 -21.84 -33.45 38.34
CA ASP A 6 -21.67 -33.87 36.94
C ASP A 6 -20.55 -33.10 36.22
N LEU A 7 -20.27 -31.85 36.61
CA LEU A 7 -19.09 -31.10 36.15
C LEU A 7 -17.79 -31.76 36.66
N LEU A 8 -17.81 -32.28 37.89
CA LEU A 8 -16.68 -33.04 38.45
C LEU A 8 -16.44 -34.37 37.71
N LYS A 9 -17.45 -34.95 37.04
CA LYS A 9 -17.28 -36.12 36.17
C LYS A 9 -16.63 -35.77 34.83
N GLN A 10 -16.72 -34.51 34.39
CA GLN A 10 -16.13 -34.02 33.14
C GLN A 10 -14.74 -33.38 33.32
N LYS A 11 -14.10 -33.52 34.49
CA LYS A 11 -12.74 -33.00 34.77
C LYS A 11 -11.72 -33.38 33.70
N TRP A 12 -11.80 -34.59 33.17
CA TRP A 12 -10.92 -35.07 32.11
C TRP A 12 -11.03 -34.25 30.83
N LEU A 13 -12.24 -33.82 30.46
CA LEU A 13 -12.47 -32.96 29.30
C LEU A 13 -11.83 -31.59 29.52
N PHE A 14 -12.02 -30.99 30.70
CA PHE A 14 -11.41 -29.71 31.06
C PHE A 14 -9.87 -29.79 31.07
N LEU A 15 -9.31 -30.82 31.70
CA LEU A 15 -7.86 -31.07 31.70
C LEU A 15 -7.33 -31.29 30.28
N SER A 16 -8.06 -32.01 29.44
CA SER A 16 -7.71 -32.18 28.02
C SER A 16 -7.67 -30.85 27.27
N TRP A 17 -8.66 -29.97 27.48
CA TRP A 17 -8.66 -28.63 26.88
C TRP A 17 -7.48 -27.77 27.35
N ILE A 18 -7.14 -27.82 28.64
CA ILE A 18 -5.94 -27.14 29.18
C ILE A 18 -4.67 -27.72 28.55
N ALA A 19 -4.54 -29.03 28.46
CA ALA A 19 -3.38 -29.68 27.89
C ALA A 19 -3.19 -29.32 26.41
N VAL A 20 -4.28 -29.31 25.63
CA VAL A 20 -4.27 -28.89 24.22
C VAL A 20 -3.90 -27.41 24.10
N PHE A 21 -4.46 -26.55 24.94
CA PHE A 21 -4.13 -25.11 24.96
C PHE A 21 -2.65 -24.86 25.28
N ILE A 22 -2.11 -25.50 26.32
CA ILE A 22 -0.70 -25.39 26.69
C ILE A 22 0.19 -25.93 25.57
N SER A 23 -0.16 -27.08 24.99
CA SER A 23 0.58 -27.65 23.86
C SER A 23 0.59 -26.71 22.66
N ASN A 24 -0.53 -26.06 22.37
CA ASN A 24 -0.63 -25.07 21.31
C ASN A 24 0.32 -23.87 21.55
N ILE A 25 0.36 -23.34 22.77
CA ILE A 25 1.28 -22.26 23.14
C ILE A 25 2.74 -22.71 22.97
N ILE A 26 3.10 -23.88 23.49
CA ILE A 26 4.47 -24.41 23.40
C ILE A 26 4.90 -24.59 21.95
N ILE A 27 4.03 -25.17 21.12
CA ILE A 27 4.31 -25.41 19.70
C ILE A 27 4.38 -24.08 18.94
N TYR A 28 3.46 -23.15 19.19
CA TYR A 28 3.41 -21.85 18.51
C TYR A 28 4.67 -21.01 18.78
N PHE A 29 5.17 -21.03 20.02
CA PHE A 29 6.37 -20.31 20.43
C PHE A 29 7.66 -21.13 20.36
N TYR A 30 7.62 -22.34 19.79
CA TYR A 30 8.81 -23.16 19.61
C TYR A 30 9.79 -22.45 18.66
N ASP A 31 11.00 -22.16 19.17
CA ASP A 31 12.05 -21.39 18.47
C ASP A 31 11.61 -20.00 17.98
N TYR A 32 10.67 -19.36 18.70
CA TYR A 32 10.25 -17.99 18.36
C TYR A 32 11.40 -17.00 18.57
N GLN A 33 11.84 -16.37 17.48
CA GLN A 33 12.80 -15.26 17.50
C GLN A 33 12.07 -13.94 17.31
N LYS A 34 12.17 -13.06 18.31
CA LYS A 34 11.53 -11.76 18.26
C LYS A 34 12.16 -10.89 17.15
N PRO A 35 11.39 -10.37 16.18
CA PRO A 35 11.90 -9.48 15.15
C PRO A 35 12.42 -8.16 15.74
N GLU A 36 13.49 -7.61 15.17
CA GLU A 36 14.12 -6.34 15.63
C GLU A 36 13.14 -5.15 15.62
N LEU A 37 12.24 -5.08 14.64
CA LEU A 37 11.24 -4.02 14.53
C LEU A 37 10.09 -4.16 15.55
N SER A 38 10.01 -5.24 16.33
CA SER A 38 8.92 -5.42 17.29
C SER A 38 9.21 -4.70 18.61
N PRO A 39 8.29 -3.87 19.13
CA PRO A 39 8.52 -3.09 20.33
C PRO A 39 8.74 -4.00 21.53
N SER A 40 9.44 -3.50 22.54
CA SER A 40 9.49 -4.15 23.85
C SER A 40 8.14 -4.03 24.55
N LEU A 41 7.91 -4.86 25.58
CA LEU A 41 6.72 -4.76 26.43
C LEU A 41 6.85 -3.61 27.46
N ILE A 42 8.04 -3.02 27.60
CA ILE A 42 8.36 -2.00 28.59
C ILE A 42 7.46 -0.74 28.48
N PRO A 43 7.18 -0.20 27.27
CA PRO A 43 6.31 0.97 27.11
C PRO A 43 4.91 0.76 27.71
N ALA A 44 4.38 -0.47 27.68
CA ALA A 44 3.06 -0.74 28.25
C ALA A 44 2.99 -0.48 29.76
N PHE A 45 4.10 -0.72 30.46
CA PHE A 45 4.20 -0.44 31.90
C PHE A 45 4.61 1.00 32.21
N ARG A 46 5.41 1.64 31.33
CA ARG A 46 5.85 3.02 31.52
C ARG A 46 4.77 4.06 31.19
N HIS A 47 3.89 3.73 30.25
CA HIS A 47 2.81 4.60 29.77
C HIS A 47 1.46 3.88 29.91
N PRO A 48 0.98 3.66 31.15
CA PRO A 48 -0.29 2.97 31.39
C PRO A 48 -1.48 3.73 30.78
N GLU A 49 -1.42 5.05 30.68
CA GLU A 49 -2.42 5.89 30.04
C GLU A 49 -2.54 5.59 28.53
N GLN A 50 -1.41 5.45 27.83
CA GLN A 50 -1.39 5.11 26.41
C GLN A 50 -1.85 3.67 26.20
N THR A 51 -1.51 2.77 27.12
CA THR A 51 -1.95 1.37 27.10
C THR A 51 -3.46 1.27 27.29
N LEU A 52 -4.03 2.06 28.20
CA LEU A 52 -5.48 2.16 28.38
C LEU A 52 -6.17 2.75 27.15
N GLN A 53 -5.63 3.84 26.59
CA GLN A 53 -6.14 4.43 25.35
C GLN A 53 -6.12 3.41 24.20
N PHE A 54 -5.03 2.66 24.05
CA PHE A 54 -4.91 1.60 23.06
C PHE A 54 -5.99 0.54 23.27
N PHE A 55 -6.12 0.04 24.49
CA PHE A 55 -7.10 -0.98 24.86
C PHE A 55 -8.54 -0.53 24.54
N LEU A 56 -8.90 0.70 24.90
CA LEU A 56 -10.22 1.26 24.61
C LEU A 56 -10.42 1.48 23.10
N ALA A 57 -9.43 2.04 22.41
CA ALA A 57 -9.47 2.23 20.97
C ALA A 57 -9.63 0.89 20.23
N PHE A 58 -8.94 -0.16 20.67
CA PHE A 58 -9.04 -1.49 20.10
C PHE A 58 -10.48 -2.03 20.20
N LEU A 59 -11.09 -1.96 21.38
CA LEU A 59 -12.45 -2.45 21.60
C LEU A 59 -13.48 -1.65 20.80
N GLY A 60 -13.39 -0.32 20.80
CA GLY A 60 -14.36 0.55 20.12
C GLY A 60 -14.12 0.72 18.61
N SER A 61 -12.99 0.25 18.07
CA SER A 61 -12.63 0.39 16.65
C SER A 61 -13.70 -0.06 15.64
N PRO A 62 -14.51 -1.12 15.86
CA PRO A 62 -15.53 -1.53 14.89
C PRO A 62 -16.60 -0.46 14.62
N LEU A 63 -16.85 0.42 15.60
CA LEU A 63 -17.89 1.44 15.58
C LEU A 63 -17.32 2.88 15.62
N GLY A 64 -16.00 3.03 15.72
CA GLY A 64 -15.32 4.32 15.88
C GLY A 64 -15.13 5.13 14.59
N SER A 65 -15.38 4.58 13.41
CA SER A 65 -15.10 5.27 12.16
C SER A 65 -16.33 5.97 11.56
N GLY A 66 -16.08 6.97 10.70
CA GLY A 66 -17.14 7.69 9.95
C GLY A 66 -17.71 8.94 10.62
N PHE A 67 -17.04 9.45 11.66
CA PHE A 67 -17.35 10.73 12.29
C PHE A 67 -16.42 11.83 11.78
N GLU A 68 -16.78 13.09 12.02
CA GLU A 68 -15.92 14.26 11.73
C GLU A 68 -14.77 14.42 12.74
N ILE A 69 -14.84 13.69 13.86
CA ILE A 69 -13.76 13.58 14.85
C ILE A 69 -12.78 12.48 14.45
N SER A 70 -11.56 12.55 15.01
CA SER A 70 -10.53 11.56 14.70
C SER A 70 -11.01 10.13 15.03
N PRO A 71 -10.76 9.12 14.16
CA PRO A 71 -11.16 7.74 14.40
C PRO A 71 -10.62 7.17 15.72
N LEU A 72 -9.46 7.65 16.16
CA LEU A 72 -8.90 7.27 17.45
C LEU A 72 -9.77 7.76 18.61
N THR A 73 -10.12 9.04 18.64
CA THR A 73 -10.89 9.64 19.74
C THR A 73 -12.27 8.99 19.87
N SER A 74 -12.98 8.82 18.75
CA SER A 74 -14.28 8.12 18.74
C SER A 74 -14.16 6.67 19.19
N SER A 75 -13.13 5.94 18.73
CA SER A 75 -12.90 4.54 19.14
C SER A 75 -12.62 4.44 20.64
N ILE A 76 -11.80 5.33 21.21
CA ILE A 76 -11.54 5.37 22.65
C ILE A 76 -12.84 5.61 23.43
N PHE A 77 -13.64 6.60 22.99
CA PHE A 77 -14.91 6.93 23.64
C PHE A 77 -15.88 5.75 23.60
N ILE A 78 -16.09 5.15 22.42
CA ILE A 78 -17.00 4.01 22.25
C ILE A 78 -16.51 2.81 23.06
N GLY A 79 -15.22 2.46 23.01
CA GLY A 79 -14.67 1.37 23.80
C GLY A 79 -14.83 1.61 25.31
N GLY A 80 -14.71 2.87 25.76
CA GLY A 80 -15.00 3.29 27.13
C GLY A 80 -16.46 3.06 27.54
N VAL A 81 -17.40 3.38 26.65
CA VAL A 81 -18.83 3.12 26.86
C VAL A 81 -19.10 1.62 26.89
N GLU A 82 -18.57 0.86 25.95
CA GLU A 82 -18.76 -0.60 25.86
C GLU A 82 -18.21 -1.32 27.09
N ILE A 83 -16.98 -0.99 27.54
CA ILE A 83 -16.41 -1.61 28.74
C ILE A 83 -17.20 -1.21 29.99
N GLY A 84 -17.70 0.02 30.07
CA GLY A 84 -18.57 0.46 31.16
C GLY A 84 -19.88 -0.34 31.23
N ILE A 85 -20.54 -0.53 30.08
CA ILE A 85 -21.75 -1.37 29.98
C ILE A 85 -21.43 -2.81 30.39
N PHE A 86 -20.35 -3.38 29.85
CA PHE A 86 -19.94 -4.74 30.17
C PHE A 86 -19.64 -4.91 31.66
N CYS A 87 -18.94 -3.96 32.30
CA CYS A 87 -18.67 -4.00 33.74
C CYS A 87 -19.97 -4.01 34.56
N CYS A 88 -20.97 -3.18 34.22
CA CYS A 88 -22.28 -3.19 34.86
C CYS A 88 -22.99 -4.55 34.72
N LEU A 89 -22.99 -5.12 33.50
CA LEU A 89 -23.57 -6.44 33.24
C LEU A 89 -22.83 -7.54 34.00
N PHE A 90 -21.50 -7.50 34.00
CA PHE A 90 -20.65 -8.47 34.65
C PHE A 90 -20.86 -8.47 36.17
N ILE A 91 -20.87 -7.29 36.81
CA ILE A 91 -21.16 -7.16 38.25
C ILE A 91 -22.56 -7.70 38.58
N TYR A 92 -23.57 -7.43 37.74
CA TYR A 92 -24.91 -7.98 37.90
C TYR A 92 -24.90 -9.51 37.84
N LEU A 93 -24.25 -10.09 36.84
CA LEU A 93 -24.18 -11.54 36.64
C LEU A 93 -23.40 -12.23 37.77
N LEU A 94 -22.35 -11.61 38.29
CA LEU A 94 -21.63 -12.11 39.47
C LEU A 94 -22.54 -12.23 40.70
N LYS A 95 -23.41 -11.23 40.94
CA LYS A 95 -24.39 -11.27 42.04
C LYS A 95 -25.42 -12.39 41.87
N HIS A 96 -25.68 -12.80 40.63
CA HIS A 96 -26.67 -13.82 40.28
C HIS A 96 -26.06 -15.14 39.80
N ILE A 97 -24.77 -15.38 40.07
CA ILE A 97 -24.05 -16.58 39.59
C ILE A 97 -24.65 -17.91 40.08
N LYS A 98 -25.38 -17.87 41.21
CA LYS A 98 -26.09 -19.03 41.77
C LYS A 98 -27.38 -19.38 41.02
N ASN A 99 -27.90 -18.47 40.19
CA ASN A 99 -29.08 -18.74 39.38
C ASN A 99 -28.65 -19.46 38.09
N TYR A 100 -28.92 -20.76 38.02
CA TYR A 100 -28.53 -21.60 36.90
C TYR A 100 -29.11 -21.12 35.57
N HIS A 101 -30.36 -20.66 35.54
CA HIS A 101 -31.05 -20.28 34.31
C HIS A 101 -30.45 -19.03 33.65
N ILE A 102 -30.06 -18.02 34.44
CA ILE A 102 -29.35 -16.85 33.89
C ILE A 102 -27.93 -17.20 33.49
N LEU A 103 -27.23 -18.03 34.27
CA LEU A 103 -25.86 -18.43 33.98
C LEU A 103 -25.76 -19.22 32.68
N GLU A 104 -26.64 -20.21 32.47
CA GLU A 104 -26.69 -21.02 31.25
C GLU A 104 -26.90 -20.17 29.99
N ARG A 105 -27.75 -19.13 30.08
CA ARG A 105 -28.03 -18.22 28.96
C ARG A 105 -26.92 -17.20 28.70
N THR A 106 -26.07 -16.91 29.69
CA THR A 106 -25.08 -15.81 29.60
C THR A 106 -23.64 -16.28 29.49
N ILE A 107 -23.31 -17.49 29.92
CA ILE A 107 -21.92 -17.98 29.99
C ILE A 107 -21.22 -17.95 28.63
N GLY A 108 -21.88 -18.36 27.54
CA GLY A 108 -21.30 -18.31 26.20
C GLY A 108 -20.93 -16.90 25.77
N TRP A 109 -21.83 -15.94 26.00
CA TRP A 109 -21.59 -14.53 25.66
C TRP A 109 -20.52 -13.88 26.55
N MET A 110 -20.46 -14.24 27.83
CA MET A 110 -19.38 -13.80 28.73
C MET A 110 -18.02 -14.31 28.25
N MET A 111 -17.93 -15.57 27.79
CA MET A 111 -16.69 -16.13 27.26
C MET A 111 -16.24 -15.42 25.98
N ILE A 112 -17.18 -15.10 25.08
CA ILE A 112 -16.91 -14.33 23.86
C ILE A 112 -16.41 -12.91 24.19
N ALA A 113 -17.06 -12.21 25.14
CA ALA A 113 -16.60 -10.90 25.60
C ALA A 113 -15.21 -10.95 26.21
N LEU A 114 -14.95 -11.95 27.06
CA LEU A 114 -13.66 -12.12 27.72
C LEU A 114 -12.55 -12.43 26.71
N TYR A 115 -12.84 -13.21 25.67
CA TYR A 115 -11.90 -13.43 24.56
C TYR A 115 -11.48 -12.11 23.90
N SER A 116 -12.42 -11.21 23.61
CA SER A 116 -12.12 -9.90 23.05
C SER A 116 -11.30 -9.02 24.00
N ILE A 117 -11.64 -9.01 25.29
CA ILE A 117 -10.91 -8.24 26.32
C ILE A 117 -9.47 -8.75 26.43
N ILE A 118 -9.26 -10.07 26.52
CA ILE A 118 -7.92 -10.66 26.60
C ILE A 118 -7.13 -10.35 25.32
N SER A 119 -7.75 -10.47 24.15
CA SER A 119 -7.11 -10.14 22.87
C SER A 119 -6.70 -8.67 22.80
N ALA A 120 -7.56 -7.76 23.28
CA ALA A 120 -7.27 -6.33 23.35
C ALA A 120 -6.11 -6.04 24.31
N LEU A 121 -6.08 -6.68 25.49
CA LEU A 121 -4.99 -6.54 26.46
C LEU A 121 -3.67 -7.04 25.91
N ILE A 122 -3.61 -8.27 25.39
CA ILE A 122 -2.38 -8.83 24.81
C ILE A 122 -1.87 -7.95 23.68
N THR A 123 -2.77 -7.47 22.81
CA THR A 123 -2.39 -6.60 21.70
C THR A 123 -1.88 -5.25 22.20
N ALA A 124 -2.56 -4.61 23.15
CA ALA A 124 -2.12 -3.34 23.73
C ALA A 124 -0.72 -3.45 24.33
N PHE A 125 -0.47 -4.47 25.15
CA PHE A 125 0.85 -4.68 25.75
C PHE A 125 1.93 -4.97 24.71
N GLY A 126 1.60 -5.71 23.66
CA GLY A 126 2.55 -6.07 22.60
C GLY A 126 2.77 -5.01 21.52
N ARG A 127 1.89 -4.00 21.40
CA ARG A 127 1.88 -3.07 20.26
C ARG A 127 1.87 -1.59 20.63
N VAL A 128 1.58 -1.20 21.89
CA VAL A 128 1.55 0.22 22.29
C VAL A 128 2.87 0.95 22.04
N GLY A 129 4.00 0.24 22.01
CA GLY A 129 5.30 0.82 21.63
C GLY A 129 5.39 1.32 20.18
N PHE A 130 4.42 0.99 19.31
CA PHE A 130 4.26 1.59 17.98
C PHE A 130 3.38 2.86 17.98
N GLY A 131 2.81 3.23 19.13
CA GLY A 131 1.82 4.29 19.27
C GLY A 131 0.38 3.79 19.30
N VAL A 132 -0.51 4.60 19.88
CA VAL A 132 -1.92 4.26 20.13
C VAL A 132 -2.71 4.04 18.83
N GLU A 133 -2.38 4.80 17.77
CA GLU A 133 -3.00 4.67 16.45
C GLU A 133 -2.89 3.26 15.85
N SER A 134 -1.87 2.49 16.27
CA SER A 134 -1.69 1.12 15.82
C SER A 134 -2.74 0.13 16.35
N ALA A 135 -3.74 0.59 17.11
CA ALA A 135 -4.92 -0.17 17.53
C ALA A 135 -6.05 -0.21 16.47
N LEU A 136 -6.08 0.75 15.54
CA LEU A 136 -7.17 0.93 14.57
C LEU A 136 -7.17 0.04 13.31
N PRO A 137 -6.07 -0.62 12.89
CA PRO A 137 -6.09 -1.44 11.68
C PRO A 137 -7.19 -2.51 11.68
N SER A 138 -7.88 -2.66 10.55
CA SER A 138 -9.04 -3.54 10.37
C SER A 138 -8.81 -5.02 10.71
N LYS A 139 -7.54 -5.47 10.69
CA LYS A 139 -7.16 -6.83 11.15
C LYS A 139 -7.59 -7.09 12.60
N TYR A 140 -7.68 -6.07 13.44
CA TYR A 140 -8.09 -6.20 14.84
C TYR A 140 -9.61 -6.27 15.03
N THR A 141 -10.39 -5.80 14.05
CA THR A 141 -11.86 -5.87 14.07
C THR A 141 -12.38 -7.30 14.23
N THR A 142 -11.64 -8.28 13.71
CA THR A 142 -11.96 -9.71 13.86
C THR A 142 -11.97 -10.19 15.32
N PHE A 143 -11.28 -9.48 16.22
CA PHE A 143 -11.27 -9.77 17.65
C PHE A 143 -12.22 -8.86 18.43
N SER A 144 -12.24 -7.56 18.11
CA SER A 144 -12.99 -6.56 18.87
C SER A 144 -14.50 -6.61 18.61
N ILE A 145 -14.96 -6.96 17.40
CA ILE A 145 -16.41 -7.00 17.06
C ILE A 145 -17.20 -7.96 17.95
N TYR A 146 -16.57 -9.03 18.40
CA TYR A 146 -17.17 -10.01 19.31
C TYR A 146 -17.56 -9.40 20.66
N PHE A 147 -16.89 -8.33 21.10
CA PHE A 147 -17.23 -7.63 22.33
C PHE A 147 -18.59 -6.94 22.21
N THR A 148 -18.80 -6.17 21.14
CA THR A 148 -20.08 -5.53 20.83
C THR A 148 -21.18 -6.57 20.68
N ILE A 149 -20.93 -7.68 19.96
CA ILE A 149 -21.90 -8.78 19.79
C ILE A 149 -22.29 -9.38 21.14
N ALA A 150 -21.32 -9.62 22.03
CA ALA A 150 -21.60 -10.17 23.36
C ALA A 150 -22.47 -9.20 24.19
N ILE A 151 -22.18 -7.90 24.17
CA ILE A 151 -22.99 -6.89 24.87
C ILE A 151 -24.43 -6.87 24.35
N ILE A 152 -24.62 -6.90 23.02
CA ILE A 152 -25.95 -6.94 22.38
C ILE A 152 -26.79 -8.12 22.88
N HIS A 153 -26.18 -9.28 23.14
CA HIS A 153 -26.89 -10.46 23.62
C HIS A 153 -27.04 -10.49 25.14
N LEU A 154 -26.05 -10.01 25.91
CA LEU A 154 -26.10 -9.97 27.37
C LEU A 154 -27.15 -8.98 27.88
N LEU A 155 -27.29 -7.82 27.24
CA LEU A 155 -28.25 -6.77 27.61
C LEU A 155 -29.70 -7.30 27.74
N PRO A 156 -30.34 -7.88 26.70
CA PRO A 156 -31.73 -8.33 26.79
C PRO A 156 -31.91 -9.49 27.78
N ILE A 157 -30.91 -10.36 27.96
CA ILE A 157 -30.99 -11.46 28.92
C ILE A 157 -31.00 -10.92 30.35
N VAL A 158 -30.07 -10.01 30.68
CA VAL A 158 -29.99 -9.36 32.00
C VAL A 158 -31.24 -8.55 32.28
N PHE A 159 -31.68 -7.73 31.33
CA PHE A 159 -32.87 -6.92 31.51
C PHE A 159 -34.15 -7.74 31.63
N SER A 160 -34.31 -8.83 30.87
CA SER A 160 -35.43 -9.77 31.03
C SER A 160 -35.45 -10.36 32.44
N HIS A 161 -34.29 -10.73 32.98
CA HIS A 161 -34.18 -11.24 34.34
C HIS A 161 -34.55 -10.17 35.39
N ILE A 162 -34.03 -8.95 35.26
CA ILE A 162 -34.39 -7.80 36.12
C ILE A 162 -35.90 -7.55 36.08
N TYR A 163 -36.49 -7.52 34.89
CA TYR A 163 -37.92 -7.27 34.68
C TYR A 163 -38.79 -8.33 35.35
N SER A 164 -38.39 -9.60 35.30
CA SER A 164 -39.14 -10.70 35.91
C SER A 164 -39.14 -10.71 37.46
N HIS A 165 -38.17 -10.03 38.09
CA HIS A 165 -38.03 -10.00 39.56
C HIS A 165 -38.52 -8.70 40.20
N ILE A 166 -38.82 -7.69 39.38
CA ILE A 166 -39.43 -6.43 39.82
C ILE A 166 -40.91 -6.52 39.44
N ASN A 167 -41.81 -5.86 40.19
CA ASN A 167 -43.19 -5.61 39.75
C ASN A 167 -43.26 -4.16 39.24
N PRO A 168 -42.83 -3.88 38.00
CA PRO A 168 -42.55 -2.52 37.56
C PRO A 168 -43.86 -1.79 37.29
N ARG A 169 -43.91 -0.50 37.68
CA ARG A 169 -45.03 0.37 37.27
C ARG A 169 -45.05 0.49 35.74
N LYS A 170 -46.24 0.67 35.14
CA LYS A 170 -46.39 0.84 33.68
C LYS A 170 -45.42 1.87 33.07
N SER A 171 -45.15 2.97 33.79
CA SER A 171 -44.18 4.00 33.39
C SER A 171 -42.72 3.51 33.32
N GLN A 172 -42.32 2.60 34.21
CA GLN A 172 -40.97 2.01 34.21
C GLN A 172 -40.77 1.05 33.03
N VAL A 173 -41.81 0.30 32.67
CA VAL A 173 -41.79 -0.58 31.48
C VAL A 173 -41.64 0.25 30.20
N TRP A 174 -42.35 1.38 30.12
CA TRP A 174 -42.25 2.29 28.98
C TRP A 174 -40.86 2.92 28.89
N LEU A 175 -40.32 3.43 30.00
CA LEU A 175 -38.96 3.99 30.06
C LEU A 175 -37.91 2.96 29.60
N TYR A 176 -38.02 1.71 30.05
CA TYR A 176 -37.12 0.63 29.62
C TYR A 176 -37.15 0.40 28.10
N LYS A 177 -38.36 0.33 27.51
CA LYS A 177 -38.52 0.18 26.06
C LYS A 177 -37.91 1.35 25.30
N VAL A 178 -38.06 2.57 25.80
CA VAL A 178 -37.45 3.78 25.22
C VAL A 178 -35.93 3.71 25.28
N ILE A 179 -35.33 3.31 26.41
CA ILE A 179 -33.88 3.17 26.56
C ILE A 179 -33.33 2.12 25.58
N VAL A 180 -33.98 0.96 25.48
CA VAL A 180 -33.57 -0.09 24.53
C VAL A 180 -33.69 0.40 23.08
N ALA A 181 -34.78 1.09 22.74
CA ALA A 181 -34.97 1.65 21.41
C ALA A 181 -33.89 2.69 21.07
N ILE A 182 -33.52 3.57 22.01
CA ILE A 182 -32.43 4.53 21.86
C ILE A 182 -31.09 3.81 21.67
N ALA A 183 -30.79 2.78 22.47
CA ALA A 183 -29.54 2.03 22.37
C ALA A 183 -29.40 1.31 21.02
N ILE A 184 -30.46 0.63 20.57
CA ILE A 184 -30.49 -0.02 19.25
C ILE A 184 -30.34 1.01 18.13
N THR A 185 -31.08 2.12 18.22
CA THR A 185 -30.99 3.20 17.23
C THR A 185 -29.58 3.78 17.18
N GLY A 186 -28.96 4.03 18.34
CA GLY A 186 -27.58 4.48 18.46
C GLY A 186 -26.61 3.51 17.80
N LEU A 187 -26.69 2.21 18.12
CA LEU A 187 -25.85 1.18 17.49
C LEU A 187 -26.03 1.13 15.97
N MET A 188 -27.26 1.24 15.46
CA MET A 188 -27.53 1.26 14.02
C MET A 188 -26.93 2.51 13.35
N ILE A 189 -26.99 3.68 14.00
CA ILE A 189 -26.35 4.90 13.50
C ILE A 189 -24.83 4.74 13.47
N LEU A 190 -24.22 4.24 14.56
CA LEU A 190 -22.78 3.99 14.63
C LEU A 190 -22.33 3.02 13.54
N HIS A 191 -23.08 1.93 13.35
CA HIS A 191 -22.80 0.94 12.31
C HIS A 191 -22.94 1.53 10.90
N TYR A 192 -23.97 2.32 10.63
CA TYR A 192 -24.16 3.01 9.35
C TYR A 192 -22.99 3.95 9.05
N LYS A 193 -22.53 4.74 10.04
CA LYS A 193 -21.36 5.60 9.89
C LYS A 193 -20.09 4.79 9.59
N SER A 194 -19.81 3.74 10.36
CA SER A 194 -18.67 2.85 10.14
C SER A 194 -18.71 2.18 8.76
N LEU A 195 -19.88 1.74 8.30
CA LEU A 195 -20.09 1.12 6.99
C LEU A 195 -19.79 2.12 5.85
N THR A 196 -20.37 3.31 5.90
CA THR A 196 -20.16 4.34 4.86
C THR A 196 -18.70 4.76 4.76
N TYR A 197 -18.00 4.84 5.89
CA TYR A 197 -16.55 5.08 5.92
C TYR A 197 -15.79 3.90 5.29
N SER A 198 -16.09 2.68 5.71
CA SER A 198 -15.40 1.47 5.24
C SER A 198 -15.53 1.27 3.73
N VAL A 199 -16.70 1.58 3.15
CA VAL A 199 -16.90 1.52 1.69
C VAL A 199 -15.99 2.51 0.94
N LYS A 200 -15.80 3.72 1.48
CA LYS A 200 -14.88 4.71 0.91
C LYS A 200 -13.42 4.25 1.04
N GLU A 201 -13.05 3.75 2.22
CA GLU A 201 -11.70 3.21 2.47
C GLU A 201 -11.36 2.01 1.60
N ILE A 202 -12.33 1.15 1.28
CA ILE A 202 -12.12 0.03 0.34
C ILE A 202 -11.73 0.56 -1.04
N LYS A 203 -12.43 1.60 -1.54
CA LYS A 203 -12.13 2.21 -2.83
C LYS A 203 -10.75 2.88 -2.83
N TYR A 204 -10.45 3.64 -1.79
CA TYR A 204 -9.16 4.32 -1.62
C TYR A 204 -8.00 3.30 -1.52
N SER A 205 -8.15 2.29 -0.65
CA SER A 205 -7.17 1.21 -0.51
C SER A 205 -6.96 0.47 -1.82
N TYR A 206 -8.03 0.18 -2.57
CA TYR A 206 -7.94 -0.45 -3.88
C TYR A 206 -7.09 0.40 -4.83
N GLN A 207 -7.36 1.71 -4.93
CA GLN A 207 -6.60 2.62 -5.78
C GLN A 207 -5.11 2.64 -5.43
N LEU A 208 -4.76 2.80 -4.15
CA LEU A 208 -3.36 2.73 -3.68
C LEU A 208 -2.67 1.40 -4.04
N ARG A 209 -3.39 0.27 -3.97
CA ARG A 209 -2.83 -1.03 -4.38
C ARG A 209 -2.60 -1.11 -5.88
N MET A 210 -3.48 -0.53 -6.68
CA MET A 210 -3.33 -0.49 -8.14
C MET A 210 -2.19 0.44 -8.55
N GLU A 211 -2.02 1.59 -7.90
CA GLU A 211 -0.87 2.49 -8.11
C GLU A 211 0.46 1.82 -7.75
N GLY A 212 0.55 1.21 -6.57
CA GLY A 212 1.74 0.44 -6.18
C GLY A 212 2.05 -0.70 -7.15
N LYS A 213 1.01 -1.36 -7.68
CA LYS A 213 1.16 -2.41 -8.70
C LYS A 213 1.66 -1.86 -10.04
N THR A 214 1.18 -0.69 -10.47
CA THR A 214 1.69 -0.01 -11.66
C THR A 214 3.16 0.34 -11.49
N CYS A 215 3.54 0.98 -10.36
CA CYS A 215 4.92 1.36 -10.13
C CYS A 215 5.88 0.16 -10.07
N LEU A 216 5.44 -0.96 -9.49
CA LEU A 216 6.18 -2.22 -9.59
C LEU A 216 6.33 -2.68 -11.03
N SER A 217 5.26 -2.66 -11.82
CA SER A 217 5.26 -3.16 -13.20
C SER A 217 6.29 -2.43 -14.06
N PHE A 218 6.46 -1.12 -13.87
CA PHE A 218 7.38 -0.28 -14.65
C PHE A 218 8.75 -0.04 -14.00
N ILE A 219 9.08 -0.70 -12.88
CA ILE A 219 10.30 -0.46 -12.08
C ILE A 219 11.63 -0.63 -12.85
N ASN A 220 11.61 -1.34 -13.98
CA ASN A 220 12.79 -1.53 -14.83
C ASN A 220 13.00 -0.38 -15.83
N ILE A 221 11.96 0.38 -16.14
CA ILE A 221 11.95 1.39 -17.22
C ILE A 221 11.88 2.79 -16.64
N ILE A 222 11.08 2.98 -15.59
CA ILE A 222 10.85 4.29 -14.97
C ILE A 222 11.36 4.26 -13.53
N GLU A 223 12.31 5.14 -13.24
CA GLU A 223 12.81 5.34 -11.88
C GLU A 223 11.91 6.32 -11.13
N ASN A 224 10.89 5.80 -10.46
CA ASN A 224 10.02 6.57 -9.58
C ASN A 224 10.15 6.08 -8.13
N LYS A 225 11.16 6.63 -7.41
CA LYS A 225 11.46 6.25 -6.02
C LYS A 225 10.29 6.56 -5.09
N LEU A 226 9.72 7.76 -5.22
CA LEU A 226 8.61 8.23 -4.39
C LEU A 226 7.41 7.27 -4.48
N CYS A 227 7.01 6.87 -5.69
CA CYS A 227 5.87 5.97 -5.83
C CYS A 227 6.09 4.62 -5.11
N ILE A 228 7.29 4.05 -5.21
CA ILE A 228 7.61 2.76 -4.57
C ILE A 228 7.66 2.90 -3.04
N GLU A 229 8.31 3.96 -2.55
CA GLU A 229 8.51 4.19 -1.13
C GLU A 229 7.20 4.51 -0.39
N GLU A 230 6.30 5.25 -1.03
CA GLU A 230 5.01 5.63 -0.47
C GLU A 230 3.96 4.52 -0.56
N ASN A 231 3.89 3.78 -1.68
CA ASN A 231 2.80 2.83 -1.92
C ASN A 231 3.12 1.38 -1.56
N ILE A 232 4.40 1.04 -1.34
CA ILE A 232 4.83 -0.36 -1.16
C ILE A 232 5.69 -0.51 0.10
N LEU A 233 6.93 -0.07 0.05
CA LEU A 233 7.97 -0.31 1.05
C LEU A 233 9.00 0.82 0.93
N GLY A 234 9.37 1.44 2.06
CA GLY A 234 10.25 2.61 2.14
C GLY A 234 11.74 2.36 1.81
N ASN A 235 12.05 1.43 0.90
CA ASN A 235 13.40 1.20 0.39
C ASN A 235 13.34 0.74 -1.08
N TYR A 236 13.48 1.70 -2.00
CA TYR A 236 13.41 1.44 -3.43
C TYR A 236 14.38 0.36 -3.93
N ASP A 237 15.65 0.43 -3.52
CA ASP A 237 16.68 -0.49 -4.03
C ASP A 237 16.43 -1.93 -3.58
N TYR A 238 16.02 -2.11 -2.32
CA TYR A 238 15.61 -3.42 -1.80
C TYR A 238 14.39 -3.96 -2.56
N VAL A 239 13.38 -3.12 -2.81
CA VAL A 239 12.19 -3.52 -3.57
C VAL A 239 12.56 -3.92 -4.99
N LYS A 240 13.37 -3.11 -5.69
CA LYS A 240 13.80 -3.38 -7.08
C LYS A 240 14.51 -4.72 -7.22
N ASP A 241 15.40 -5.04 -6.29
CA ASP A 241 16.13 -6.29 -6.27
C ASP A 241 15.24 -7.50 -5.91
N LEU A 242 14.38 -7.35 -4.89
CA LEU A 242 13.41 -8.38 -4.50
C LEU A 242 12.42 -8.70 -5.63
N VAL A 243 11.87 -7.68 -6.26
CA VAL A 243 10.83 -7.79 -7.30
C VAL A 243 11.38 -8.47 -8.54
N LYS A 244 12.64 -8.22 -8.93
CA LYS A 244 13.30 -8.96 -10.02
C LYS A 244 13.40 -10.46 -9.72
N ARG A 245 13.77 -10.84 -8.49
CA ARG A 245 13.80 -12.25 -8.06
C ARG A 245 12.41 -12.88 -8.07
N LEU A 246 11.41 -12.19 -7.51
CA LEU A 246 10.04 -12.67 -7.48
C LEU A 246 9.45 -12.85 -8.89
N ASN A 247 9.77 -11.93 -9.80
CA ASN A 247 9.40 -12.04 -11.21
C ASN A 247 10.05 -13.26 -11.86
N TYR A 248 11.35 -13.48 -11.63
CA TYR A 248 12.07 -14.66 -12.14
C TYR A 248 11.45 -15.98 -11.64
N LEU A 249 10.99 -16.01 -10.40
CA LEU A 249 10.29 -17.17 -9.80
C LEU A 249 8.83 -17.31 -10.26
N GLY A 250 8.31 -16.43 -11.11
CA GLY A 250 6.92 -16.45 -11.56
C GLY A 250 5.89 -16.10 -10.47
N MET A 251 6.33 -15.42 -9.41
CA MET A 251 5.48 -15.06 -8.26
C MET A 251 4.74 -13.72 -8.47
N LEU A 252 5.10 -12.95 -9.50
CA LEU A 252 4.43 -11.69 -9.84
C LEU A 252 3.42 -11.90 -10.97
N LYS A 253 2.25 -11.28 -10.82
CA LYS A 253 1.19 -11.26 -11.83
C LYS A 253 0.58 -9.85 -11.93
N PRO A 254 0.71 -9.15 -13.06
CA PRO A 254 1.43 -9.53 -14.27
C PRO A 254 2.96 -9.50 -14.05
N ASN A 255 3.70 -10.01 -15.03
CA ASN A 255 5.16 -9.89 -15.03
C ASN A 255 5.59 -8.43 -15.18
N LEU A 256 6.83 -8.13 -14.78
CA LEU A 256 7.43 -6.81 -14.98
C LEU A 256 7.53 -6.46 -16.47
N VAL A 257 7.34 -5.18 -16.78
CA VAL A 257 7.60 -4.65 -18.10
C VAL A 257 9.12 -4.57 -18.29
N VAL A 258 9.62 -5.14 -19.39
CA VAL A 258 11.06 -5.31 -19.66
C VAL A 258 11.58 -4.29 -20.66
N SER A 259 10.73 -3.80 -21.56
CA SER A 259 11.09 -2.90 -22.65
C SER A 259 10.29 -1.60 -22.57
N ASN A 260 10.91 -0.49 -22.96
CA ASN A 260 10.25 0.80 -23.16
C ASN A 260 9.43 0.86 -24.46
N ASN A 261 9.42 -0.18 -25.30
CA ASN A 261 8.50 -0.29 -26.43
C ASN A 261 7.11 -0.70 -25.93
N ILE A 262 6.11 0.17 -26.12
CA ILE A 262 4.74 -0.07 -25.65
C ILE A 262 4.09 -1.29 -26.28
N GLU A 263 4.50 -1.69 -27.49
CA GLU A 263 3.90 -2.82 -28.22
C GLU A 263 4.09 -4.15 -27.48
N ALA A 264 5.09 -4.25 -26.60
CA ALA A 264 5.29 -5.42 -25.73
C ALA A 264 4.12 -5.65 -24.75
N ILE A 265 3.40 -4.58 -24.39
CA ILE A 265 2.26 -4.62 -23.47
C ILE A 265 0.96 -4.07 -24.08
N ALA A 266 0.98 -3.64 -25.33
CA ALA A 266 -0.21 -3.21 -26.03
C ALA A 266 -1.24 -4.35 -26.08
N ALA A 267 -2.50 -3.98 -25.89
CA ALA A 267 -3.65 -4.83 -26.12
C ALA A 267 -4.30 -4.48 -27.45
N GLU A 268 -4.93 -5.48 -28.08
CA GLU A 268 -5.76 -5.27 -29.25
C GLU A 268 -6.98 -4.42 -28.87
N LYS A 269 -7.24 -3.39 -29.66
CA LYS A 269 -8.36 -2.48 -29.47
C LYS A 269 -9.51 -2.92 -30.36
N SER A 270 -10.66 -3.22 -29.75
CA SER A 270 -11.91 -3.41 -30.50
C SER A 270 -12.26 -2.11 -31.24
N PRO A 271 -12.62 -2.16 -32.54
CA PRO A 271 -12.90 -0.95 -33.34
C PRO A 271 -13.97 -0.03 -32.73
N ASP A 272 -14.95 -0.61 -32.04
CA ASP A 272 -16.09 0.12 -31.46
C ASP A 272 -15.85 0.59 -30.01
N GLN A 273 -14.67 0.33 -29.45
CA GLN A 273 -14.38 0.57 -28.04
C GLN A 273 -13.33 1.66 -27.87
N THR A 274 -13.73 2.74 -27.20
CA THR A 274 -12.81 3.80 -26.77
C THR A 274 -12.32 3.54 -25.35
N TYR A 275 -11.02 3.75 -25.13
CA TYR A 275 -10.39 3.72 -23.81
C TYR A 275 -10.06 5.13 -23.30
N GLY A 276 -10.42 6.16 -24.06
CA GLY A 276 -10.12 7.55 -23.71
C GLY A 276 -9.52 8.37 -24.83
N SER A 277 -9.24 9.63 -24.51
CA SER A 277 -8.67 10.64 -25.40
C SER A 277 -7.57 11.41 -24.68
N LEU A 278 -6.51 11.73 -25.42
CA LEU A 278 -5.56 12.78 -25.09
C LEU A 278 -6.14 14.10 -25.61
N ASP A 279 -6.68 14.93 -24.72
CA ASP A 279 -7.42 16.13 -25.10
C ASP A 279 -6.47 17.22 -25.62
N GLY A 280 -5.33 17.41 -24.97
CA GLY A 280 -4.38 18.45 -25.35
C GLY A 280 -2.99 18.30 -24.78
N ILE A 281 -2.03 18.93 -25.48
CA ILE A 281 -0.67 19.15 -25.01
C ILE A 281 -0.34 20.63 -25.22
N ILE A 282 -0.04 21.33 -24.13
CA ILE A 282 0.28 22.76 -24.12
C ILE A 282 1.74 22.93 -23.70
N PRO A 283 2.61 23.51 -24.53
CA PRO A 283 3.99 23.79 -24.15
C PRO A 283 4.06 24.91 -23.10
N LEU A 284 4.84 24.69 -22.05
CA LEU A 284 5.10 25.60 -20.92
C LEU A 284 6.62 25.75 -20.73
N ASN A 285 7.27 26.54 -21.58
CA ASN A 285 8.74 26.71 -21.58
C ASN A 285 9.48 25.35 -21.66
N SER A 286 10.07 24.88 -20.55
CA SER A 286 10.76 23.58 -20.44
C SER A 286 9.87 22.41 -20.03
N TRP A 287 8.57 22.64 -19.92
CA TRP A 287 7.56 21.67 -19.49
C TRP A 287 6.43 21.59 -20.52
N TYR A 288 5.61 20.55 -20.43
CA TYR A 288 4.36 20.45 -21.18
C TYR A 288 3.23 20.14 -20.22
N PHE A 289 2.13 20.86 -20.32
CA PHE A 289 0.88 20.48 -19.67
C PHE A 289 0.12 19.54 -20.59
N VAL A 290 -0.23 18.37 -20.09
CA VAL A 290 -0.95 17.33 -20.82
C VAL A 290 -2.23 16.99 -20.09
N ASN A 291 -3.32 16.81 -20.81
CA ASN A 291 -4.60 16.42 -20.22
C ASN A 291 -5.41 15.49 -21.13
N GLY A 292 -6.36 14.80 -20.52
CA GLY A 292 -7.21 13.87 -21.23
C GLY A 292 -8.18 13.16 -20.30
N TRP A 293 -8.66 12.02 -20.76
CA TRP A 293 -9.39 11.06 -19.94
C TRP A 293 -9.06 9.63 -20.37
N ALA A 294 -9.10 8.69 -19.44
CA ALA A 294 -8.77 7.29 -19.66
C ALA A 294 -9.69 6.38 -18.86
N PHE A 295 -10.21 5.34 -19.50
CA PHE A 295 -11.22 4.44 -18.94
C PHE A 295 -10.98 2.99 -19.40
N LEU A 296 -11.31 2.02 -18.54
CA LEU A 296 -11.24 0.58 -18.82
C LEU A 296 -12.67 0.03 -18.90
N PRO A 297 -13.29 -0.07 -20.09
CA PRO A 297 -14.70 -0.39 -20.22
C PRO A 297 -15.07 -1.79 -19.71
N GLU A 298 -14.17 -2.76 -19.80
CA GLU A 298 -14.37 -4.14 -19.32
C GLU A 298 -14.50 -4.20 -17.79
N ARG A 299 -13.87 -3.25 -17.09
CA ARG A 299 -13.95 -3.11 -15.63
C ARG A 299 -14.96 -2.08 -15.18
N ASN A 300 -15.45 -1.26 -16.11
CA ASN A 300 -16.30 -0.10 -15.82
C ASN A 300 -15.66 0.85 -14.78
N GLU A 301 -14.36 1.14 -14.94
CA GLU A 301 -13.56 1.94 -14.02
C GLU A 301 -12.59 2.87 -14.79
N PRO A 302 -12.18 4.01 -14.19
CA PRO A 302 -11.03 4.78 -14.67
C PRO A 302 -9.78 3.91 -14.82
N ALA A 303 -8.89 4.28 -15.75
CA ALA A 303 -7.62 3.58 -15.92
C ALA A 303 -6.74 3.65 -14.65
N ASP A 304 -6.03 2.56 -14.36
CA ASP A 304 -5.17 2.49 -13.15
C ASP A 304 -3.95 3.42 -13.28
N ALA A 305 -3.52 3.67 -14.51
CA ALA A 305 -2.50 4.65 -14.86
C ALA A 305 -2.62 5.07 -16.34
N ILE A 306 -1.92 6.15 -16.68
CA ILE A 306 -1.80 6.65 -18.05
C ILE A 306 -0.35 6.52 -18.46
N ILE A 307 -0.09 5.82 -19.57
CA ILE A 307 1.26 5.71 -20.13
C ILE A 307 1.40 6.76 -21.22
N LEU A 308 2.45 7.57 -21.15
CA LEU A 308 2.79 8.51 -22.19
C LEU A 308 3.91 7.95 -23.06
N THR A 309 3.69 8.05 -24.36
CA THR A 309 4.62 7.54 -25.38
C THR A 309 4.91 8.61 -26.42
N TYR A 310 6.10 8.56 -26.99
CA TYR A 310 6.46 9.38 -28.15
C TYR A 310 6.89 8.53 -29.33
N LYS A 311 6.76 9.10 -30.53
CA LYS A 311 7.30 8.56 -31.77
C LYS A 311 7.96 9.69 -32.56
N ASN A 312 9.18 9.47 -33.05
CA ASN A 312 9.86 10.43 -33.91
C ASN A 312 9.12 10.55 -35.25
N GLN A 313 8.82 11.78 -35.67
CA GLN A 313 8.44 12.01 -37.06
C GLN A 313 9.72 12.20 -37.87
N ALA A 314 9.99 11.25 -38.77
CA ALA A 314 11.03 11.44 -39.77
C ALA A 314 10.77 12.76 -40.50
N VAL A 315 11.79 13.62 -40.57
CA VAL A 315 11.80 14.71 -41.54
C VAL A 315 11.87 14.01 -42.90
N GLU A 316 10.78 14.07 -43.68
CA GLU A 316 10.88 13.83 -45.11
C GLU A 316 11.71 14.98 -45.70
N GLU A 317 13.03 14.87 -45.64
CA GLU A 317 13.88 15.66 -46.52
C GLU A 317 13.60 15.19 -47.95
N GLY A 318 13.04 16.11 -48.73
CA GLY A 318 12.69 15.87 -50.12
C GLY A 318 13.87 15.28 -50.88
N ARG A 319 13.59 14.20 -51.61
CA ARG A 319 14.39 13.78 -52.77
C ARG A 319 14.39 14.92 -53.79
N SER A 320 15.32 15.85 -53.64
CA SER A 320 15.79 16.71 -54.71
C SER A 320 17.27 16.41 -54.89
N GLY A 321 17.60 15.82 -56.03
CA GLY A 321 18.95 15.40 -56.35
C GLY A 321 19.88 16.61 -56.48
N ALA A 322 20.97 16.58 -55.72
CA ALA A 322 22.21 17.26 -56.05
C ALA A 322 23.35 16.64 -55.24
N THR A 323 24.13 15.79 -55.89
CA THR A 323 25.46 15.34 -55.44
C THR A 323 26.38 16.54 -55.18
N PRO A 324 26.95 16.71 -53.98
CA PRO A 324 28.05 17.63 -53.77
C PRO A 324 29.38 16.96 -54.14
N ARG A 325 30.13 17.58 -55.05
CA ARG A 325 31.50 17.21 -55.40
C ARG A 325 32.44 17.46 -54.20
N LEU A 326 33.21 16.45 -53.82
CA LEU A 326 34.35 16.54 -52.89
C LEU A 326 35.45 17.44 -53.47
N PRO A 327 36.02 18.40 -52.69
CA PRO A 327 37.31 19.00 -53.01
C PRO A 327 38.44 18.10 -52.52
N GLN A 328 39.32 17.72 -53.43
CA GLN A 328 40.59 17.04 -53.13
C GLN A 328 41.47 17.95 -52.26
N THR A 329 41.96 17.45 -51.12
CA THR A 329 43.05 18.07 -50.37
C THR A 329 44.25 17.15 -50.37
N GLN A 330 45.35 17.66 -50.92
CA GLN A 330 46.65 17.01 -51.01
C GLN A 330 47.29 16.81 -49.63
N ALA A 331 48.01 15.70 -49.51
CA ALA A 331 48.83 15.35 -48.35
C ALA A 331 50.13 16.16 -48.31
N VAL A 332 50.50 16.67 -47.12
CA VAL A 332 51.90 16.96 -46.75
C VAL A 332 52.14 16.48 -45.33
N ARG A 333 53.22 15.72 -45.15
CA ARG A 333 53.68 15.06 -43.92
C ARG A 333 54.70 15.93 -43.14
N LEU A 334 54.64 15.78 -41.82
CA LEU A 334 55.72 15.68 -40.81
C LEU A 334 56.70 16.85 -40.60
N ARG A 335 56.79 17.29 -39.33
CA ARG A 335 58.02 17.21 -38.51
C ARG A 335 57.75 17.39 -37.02
N ASP A 336 58.39 16.54 -36.23
CA ASP A 336 58.61 16.65 -34.79
C ASP A 336 59.47 17.88 -34.47
N ASP A 337 59.24 18.53 -33.31
CA ASP A 337 60.35 18.93 -32.44
C ASP A 337 59.90 19.19 -31.00
N ASP A 338 60.87 19.02 -30.12
CA ASP A 338 60.80 18.76 -28.70
C ASP A 338 61.06 20.03 -27.85
N SER A 339 60.66 20.00 -26.57
CA SER A 339 61.29 20.72 -25.44
C SER A 339 61.25 22.25 -25.32
N ARG A 340 60.60 22.78 -24.25
CA ARG A 340 61.28 23.45 -23.10
C ARG A 340 60.34 24.03 -22.03
N LYS A 341 60.78 23.87 -20.78
CA LYS A 341 60.29 24.43 -19.51
C LYS A 341 60.56 25.94 -19.38
N GLY A 342 59.76 26.64 -18.57
CA GLY A 342 60.25 27.80 -17.80
C GLY A 342 59.23 28.83 -17.30
N MET A 343 59.04 28.88 -15.96
CA MET A 343 58.75 30.04 -15.08
C MET A 343 57.51 30.94 -15.35
N LEU A 344 56.51 30.94 -14.45
CA LEU A 344 56.37 31.73 -13.20
C LEU A 344 56.01 33.21 -13.43
N THR A 345 54.79 33.59 -13.04
CA THR A 345 54.52 34.77 -12.20
C THR A 345 53.22 34.60 -11.40
N LYS A 346 53.34 34.77 -10.09
CA LYS A 346 52.27 34.95 -9.10
C LYS A 346 51.88 36.43 -9.04
N ILE A 347 50.59 36.72 -8.93
CA ILE A 347 49.95 37.78 -8.09
C ILE A 347 48.49 37.27 -7.90
N GLY A 348 47.82 37.20 -6.76
CA GLY A 348 48.05 37.67 -5.39
C GLY A 348 46.70 38.06 -4.79
N ASN A 349 46.33 37.44 -3.65
CA ASN A 349 45.39 37.90 -2.60
C ASN A 349 43.87 37.98 -2.94
N ALA A 350 42.92 37.70 -2.05
CA ALA A 350 42.89 37.28 -0.64
C ALA A 350 41.50 36.69 -0.27
N HIS A 351 41.46 35.98 0.87
CA HIS A 351 40.38 35.73 1.86
C HIS A 351 38.95 36.28 1.61
N GLN A 352 37.85 35.65 2.05
CA GLN A 352 37.64 34.93 3.31
C GLN A 352 36.31 34.13 3.32
N GLU A 353 36.36 32.95 3.96
CA GLU A 353 35.36 32.23 4.78
C GLU A 353 33.83 32.42 4.58
N ARG A 354 33.11 31.28 4.45
CA ARG A 354 32.09 30.84 5.44
C ARG A 354 31.59 29.40 5.24
N LYS A 355 31.81 28.60 6.28
CA LYS A 355 30.98 27.53 6.90
C LYS A 355 30.20 26.56 5.99
N LYS A 356 30.65 25.30 5.96
CA LYS A 356 29.81 24.10 5.74
C LYS A 356 29.69 23.32 7.05
N GLU A 357 28.46 23.22 7.54
CA GLU A 357 28.08 22.40 8.68
C GLU A 357 28.04 20.93 8.25
N LYS A 358 28.87 20.09 8.88
CA LYS A 358 28.87 18.63 8.74
C LYS A 358 28.01 18.06 9.85
N VAL A 359 26.93 17.36 9.50
CA VAL A 359 26.20 16.50 10.43
C VAL A 359 26.95 15.18 10.56
N VAL A 360 27.31 14.86 11.80
CA VAL A 360 28.09 13.68 12.23
C VAL A 360 27.10 12.55 12.56
N LEU A 361 27.26 11.39 11.92
CA LEU A 361 26.61 10.13 12.31
C LEU A 361 27.51 9.37 13.31
N PRO A 362 26.95 8.66 14.31
CA PRO A 362 27.73 7.99 15.34
C PRO A 362 28.39 6.68 14.85
N PRO A 363 29.46 6.21 15.52
CA PRO A 363 30.30 5.12 15.04
C PRO A 363 29.68 3.73 15.26
N VAL A 364 29.96 2.85 14.29
CA VAL A 364 29.66 1.41 14.31
C VAL A 364 30.51 0.73 15.40
N GLY A 365 29.84 0.16 16.40
CA GLY A 365 30.44 -0.56 17.51
C GLY A 365 30.94 -1.96 17.17
N ASP A 366 31.89 -2.42 17.99
CA ASP A 366 32.83 -3.51 17.78
C ASP A 366 32.25 -4.93 17.62
N ARG A 367 32.99 -5.74 16.84
CA ARG A 367 32.88 -7.20 16.80
C ARG A 367 33.56 -7.82 18.04
N PRO A 368 33.00 -8.89 18.63
CA PRO A 368 33.79 -9.80 19.43
C PRO A 368 34.34 -10.95 18.57
N LYS A 369 35.66 -11.19 18.66
CA LYS A 369 36.34 -12.42 18.21
C LYS A 369 36.44 -13.43 19.37
N GLY A 370 36.25 -14.71 19.05
CA GLY A 370 36.63 -15.89 19.84
C GLY A 370 35.47 -16.50 20.65
N MET A 371 35.31 -17.81 20.83
CA MET A 371 36.11 -18.99 20.49
C MET A 371 35.26 -20.22 20.86
N ARG A 372 35.14 -21.23 19.99
CA ARG A 372 35.32 -22.69 20.27
C ARG A 372 34.61 -23.59 19.26
N THR A 373 35.43 -24.44 18.66
CA THR A 373 35.13 -25.58 17.80
C THR A 373 34.68 -26.80 18.62
N LYS A 374 33.55 -27.40 18.21
CA LYS A 374 33.19 -28.84 18.30
C LYS A 374 32.15 -29.04 17.17
N GLY A 375 32.22 -29.96 16.22
CA GLY A 375 32.83 -31.30 16.15
C GLY A 375 31.71 -32.30 15.81
N GLY A 376 31.58 -32.67 14.52
CA GLY A 376 30.67 -33.73 14.01
C GLY A 376 29.22 -33.28 13.80
N ARG A 377 28.49 -33.61 12.73
CA ARG A 377 28.50 -34.79 11.86
C ARG A 377 28.06 -34.40 10.44
N ARG A 378 28.82 -34.89 9.45
CA ARG A 378 28.37 -35.04 8.06
C ARG A 378 27.17 -35.98 8.00
N LYS A 379 26.11 -35.59 7.29
CA LYS A 379 25.29 -36.53 6.51
C LYS A 379 25.18 -35.97 5.09
N LYS A 380 25.86 -36.68 4.19
CA LYS A 380 25.89 -36.56 2.75
C LYS A 380 24.87 -37.55 2.23
N TRP A 381 23.91 -37.15 1.39
CA TRP A 381 23.31 -38.02 0.36
C TRP A 381 22.65 -37.18 -0.75
N MET A 382 23.15 -37.44 -1.97
CA MET A 382 22.55 -37.40 -3.33
C MET A 382 21.57 -36.26 -3.68
N GLY A 383 21.78 -35.44 -4.71
CA GLY A 383 22.50 -35.66 -5.97
C GLY A 383 21.51 -36.03 -7.08
N THR A 384 20.92 -35.03 -7.74
CA THR A 384 20.26 -35.17 -9.06
C THR A 384 20.45 -33.89 -9.88
N GLN A 385 21.42 -33.99 -10.78
CA GLN A 385 21.39 -33.53 -12.18
C GLN A 385 20.86 -32.11 -12.46
N THR A 386 21.81 -31.21 -12.64
CA THR A 386 21.73 -30.04 -13.52
C THR A 386 21.40 -30.44 -14.96
N PRO A 387 20.38 -29.83 -15.59
CA PRO A 387 20.42 -29.55 -17.01
C PRO A 387 21.10 -28.18 -17.19
N THR A 388 22.36 -28.21 -17.57
CA THR A 388 23.02 -27.11 -18.27
C THR A 388 22.24 -26.85 -19.57
N ASN A 389 21.41 -25.82 -19.58
CA ASN A 389 21.02 -25.20 -20.84
C ASN A 389 21.16 -23.69 -20.71
N TYR A 390 22.39 -23.26 -20.99
CA TYR A 390 22.76 -21.88 -21.18
C TYR A 390 22.01 -21.32 -22.40
N LYS A 391 21.26 -20.24 -22.19
CA LYS A 391 21.13 -19.17 -23.17
C LYS A 391 21.51 -17.87 -22.48
N HIS A 392 22.76 -17.48 -22.65
CA HIS A 392 23.16 -16.08 -22.51
C HIS A 392 22.42 -15.24 -23.55
N PRO A 393 22.11 -13.98 -23.21
CA PRO A 393 22.29 -12.92 -24.18
C PRO A 393 23.30 -11.93 -23.58
N VAL A 394 24.57 -12.16 -23.90
CA VAL A 394 25.53 -11.07 -23.99
C VAL A 394 25.90 -11.02 -25.44
N ASP A 395 25.29 -10.09 -26.16
CA ASP A 395 25.90 -9.49 -27.33
C ASP A 395 25.68 -7.99 -27.22
N GLY A 396 26.80 -7.27 -27.08
CA GLY A 396 26.90 -5.85 -27.35
C GLY A 396 26.71 -5.60 -28.84
N GLY A 397 25.47 -5.77 -29.29
CA GLY A 397 25.03 -5.42 -30.63
C GLY A 397 25.00 -3.91 -30.77
N VAL A 398 25.89 -3.42 -31.64
CA VAL A 398 25.80 -2.12 -32.31
C VAL A 398 24.34 -1.73 -32.53
N LEU A 399 23.97 -0.51 -32.13
CA LEU A 399 22.69 0.15 -32.39
C LEU A 399 22.28 -0.07 -33.85
N ASN A 400 21.42 -1.06 -34.09
CA ASN A 400 20.76 -1.23 -35.37
C ASN A 400 19.65 -0.18 -35.43
N LEU A 401 19.87 0.83 -36.29
CA LEU A 401 18.94 1.91 -36.67
C LEU A 401 17.66 1.34 -37.33
N LYS A 402 16.82 0.65 -36.55
CA LYS A 402 15.43 0.30 -36.87
C LYS A 402 14.43 0.91 -35.88
N GLU A 403 14.87 1.88 -35.08
CA GLU A 403 14.11 2.58 -34.04
C GLU A 403 13.09 3.60 -34.61
N LYS A 404 12.79 3.55 -35.91
CA LYS A 404 12.11 4.66 -36.61
C LYS A 404 10.58 4.62 -36.51
N ASP A 405 9.99 3.52 -36.04
CA ASP A 405 8.53 3.34 -36.07
C ASP A 405 7.83 2.97 -34.77
N ASP A 406 8.57 2.71 -33.68
CA ASP A 406 7.98 2.23 -32.43
C ASP A 406 7.59 3.39 -31.49
N TRP A 407 6.51 3.20 -30.74
CA TRP A 407 6.09 4.10 -29.67
C TRP A 407 6.91 3.80 -28.40
N ILE A 408 7.66 4.80 -27.93
CA ILE A 408 8.57 4.68 -26.80
C ILE A 408 7.94 5.30 -25.56
N ILE A 409 7.84 4.50 -24.49
CA ILE A 409 7.39 4.94 -23.17
C ILE A 409 8.43 5.89 -22.59
N PHE A 410 7.98 7.07 -22.16
CA PHE A 410 8.84 8.05 -21.49
C PHE A 410 8.33 8.47 -20.11
N ASP A 411 7.04 8.25 -19.83
CA ASP A 411 6.44 8.56 -18.53
C ASP A 411 5.21 7.68 -18.25
N VAL A 412 4.89 7.48 -16.97
CA VAL A 412 3.67 6.79 -16.53
C VAL A 412 3.06 7.59 -15.38
N LEU A 413 1.87 8.12 -15.63
CA LEU A 413 1.11 8.92 -14.70
C LEU A 413 0.22 8.01 -13.86
N MET A 414 0.44 8.01 -12.54
CA MET A 414 -0.52 7.40 -11.62
C MET A 414 -1.82 8.21 -11.66
N SER A 415 -2.99 7.56 -11.52
CA SER A 415 -4.27 8.16 -11.88
C SER A 415 -4.52 9.50 -11.17
N ALA A 416 -4.21 10.60 -11.85
CA ALA A 416 -4.62 11.93 -11.42
C ALA A 416 -6.10 12.06 -11.78
N GLN A 417 -6.99 11.60 -10.91
CA GLN A 417 -8.43 11.55 -11.20
C GLN A 417 -9.06 12.94 -11.13
N THR A 418 -9.26 13.58 -12.28
CA THR A 418 -10.02 14.82 -12.39
C THR A 418 -11.49 14.55 -12.72
N GLN A 419 -12.37 15.38 -12.16
CA GLN A 419 -13.81 15.22 -12.36
C GLN A 419 -14.23 15.67 -13.77
N ARG A 420 -14.99 14.84 -14.48
CA ARG A 420 -15.44 15.04 -15.87
C ARG A 420 -16.94 14.74 -16.01
N GLU A 421 -17.78 15.67 -15.55
CA GLU A 421 -19.25 15.54 -15.63
C GLU A 421 -19.75 15.39 -17.09
N ASN A 422 -19.06 16.02 -18.04
CA ASN A 422 -19.35 15.90 -19.46
C ASN A 422 -19.25 14.44 -19.97
N LEU A 423 -18.31 13.65 -19.45
CA LEU A 423 -18.17 12.24 -19.81
C LEU A 423 -19.29 11.39 -19.21
N VAL A 424 -19.75 11.71 -18.00
CA VAL A 424 -20.90 11.04 -17.38
C VAL A 424 -22.15 11.22 -18.24
N GLN A 425 -22.37 12.42 -18.77
CA GLN A 425 -23.49 12.71 -19.67
C GLN A 425 -23.32 12.02 -21.03
N LEU A 426 -22.11 12.08 -21.61
CA LEU A 426 -21.82 11.50 -22.93
C LEU A 426 -22.00 9.98 -22.95
N PHE A 427 -21.52 9.28 -21.91
CA PHE A 427 -21.58 7.82 -21.81
C PHE A 427 -22.77 7.31 -20.97
N ASN A 428 -23.58 8.21 -20.42
CA ASN A 428 -24.67 7.91 -19.49
C ASN A 428 -24.25 6.96 -18.35
N ASN A 429 -23.07 7.21 -17.76
CA ASN A 429 -22.47 6.30 -16.80
C ASN A 429 -21.67 7.05 -15.71
N PRO A 430 -22.05 6.96 -14.43
CA PRO A 430 -21.39 7.69 -13.35
C PRO A 430 -19.94 7.24 -13.08
N ALA A 431 -19.52 6.06 -13.57
CA ALA A 431 -18.15 5.59 -13.42
C ALA A 431 -17.13 6.51 -14.12
N TYR A 432 -17.55 7.23 -15.16
CA TYR A 432 -16.72 8.17 -15.91
C TYR A 432 -16.41 9.46 -15.15
N LEU A 433 -17.06 9.72 -14.01
CA LEU A 433 -16.90 10.97 -13.28
C LEU A 433 -15.44 11.26 -12.98
N ASN A 434 -14.65 10.25 -12.62
CA ASN A 434 -13.25 10.41 -12.23
C ASN A 434 -12.27 9.90 -13.30
N ALA A 435 -12.70 9.85 -14.57
CA ALA A 435 -11.88 9.33 -15.66
C ALA A 435 -10.90 10.36 -16.25
N GLY A 436 -11.03 11.64 -15.88
CA GLY A 436 -10.14 12.70 -16.35
C GLY A 436 -8.76 12.61 -15.73
N TRP A 437 -7.76 13.18 -16.41
CA TRP A 437 -6.41 13.35 -15.91
C TRP A 437 -5.73 14.58 -16.49
N GLU A 438 -4.80 15.14 -15.71
CA GLU A 438 -3.95 16.26 -16.11
C GLU A 438 -2.59 16.15 -15.43
N GLN A 439 -1.52 16.58 -16.10
CA GLN A 439 -0.17 16.54 -15.56
C GLN A 439 0.75 17.56 -16.24
N THR A 440 1.76 18.01 -15.51
CA THR A 440 2.90 18.73 -16.08
C THR A 440 4.10 17.78 -16.23
N ILE A 441 4.56 17.58 -17.46
CA ILE A 441 5.71 16.71 -17.78
C ILE A 441 6.94 17.52 -18.14
N SER A 442 8.11 17.05 -17.72
CA SER A 442 9.37 17.73 -18.05
C SER A 442 9.75 17.48 -19.50
N GLY A 443 10.01 18.54 -20.26
CA GLY A 443 10.52 18.42 -21.62
C GLY A 443 11.88 17.70 -21.68
N LYS A 444 12.61 17.57 -20.57
CA LYS A 444 13.86 16.80 -20.49
C LYS A 444 13.69 15.30 -20.79
N LEU A 445 12.49 14.76 -20.60
CA LEU A 445 12.18 13.35 -20.88
C LEU A 445 11.99 13.05 -22.37
N LEU A 446 11.86 14.08 -23.20
CA LEU A 446 11.59 13.96 -24.63
C LEU A 446 12.86 14.26 -25.46
N PRO A 447 13.11 13.52 -26.55
CA PRO A 447 14.18 13.86 -27.49
C PRO A 447 13.89 15.17 -28.24
N GLU A 448 14.92 15.74 -28.86
CA GLU A 448 14.76 16.92 -29.72
C GLU A 448 14.13 16.55 -31.07
N GLY A 449 13.45 17.52 -31.70
CA GLY A 449 12.86 17.36 -33.03
C GLY A 449 11.32 17.30 -33.03
N LYS A 450 10.78 16.84 -34.16
CA LYS A 450 9.33 16.69 -34.37
C LYS A 450 8.87 15.33 -33.86
N LEU A 451 8.00 15.34 -32.86
CA LEU A 451 7.50 14.14 -32.19
C LEU A 451 5.99 14.05 -32.35
N LYS A 452 5.46 12.83 -32.35
CA LYS A 452 4.06 12.55 -32.03
C LYS A 452 3.99 12.01 -30.62
N ILE A 453 3.09 12.54 -29.80
CA ILE A 453 2.80 12.04 -28.46
C ILE A 453 1.46 11.29 -28.49
N ALA A 454 1.42 10.15 -27.82
CA ALA A 454 0.22 9.37 -27.59
C ALA A 454 0.12 8.99 -26.12
N ALA A 455 -1.11 8.79 -25.67
CA ALA A 455 -1.42 8.29 -24.34
C ALA A 455 -2.09 6.91 -24.43
N TRP A 456 -1.98 6.14 -23.36
CA TRP A 456 -2.57 4.81 -23.25
C TRP A 456 -3.18 4.62 -21.86
N ALA A 457 -4.37 4.02 -21.81
CA ALA A 457 -4.96 3.53 -20.57
C ALA A 457 -4.26 2.23 -20.15
N PHE A 458 -3.73 2.18 -18.94
CA PHE A 458 -3.07 0.98 -18.41
C PHE A 458 -3.99 0.23 -17.44
N ASP A 459 -4.10 -1.08 -17.65
CA ASP A 459 -4.71 -2.01 -16.72
C ASP A 459 -3.61 -2.75 -15.94
N ALA A 460 -3.47 -2.44 -14.65
CA ALA A 460 -2.47 -3.04 -13.77
C ALA A 460 -2.84 -4.47 -13.33
N LYS A 461 -4.11 -4.89 -13.45
CA LYS A 461 -4.52 -6.29 -13.22
C LYS A 461 -3.98 -7.18 -14.33
N LEU A 462 -4.13 -6.76 -15.58
CA LEU A 462 -3.75 -7.51 -16.78
C LEU A 462 -2.31 -7.26 -17.22
N GLY A 463 -1.72 -6.12 -16.87
CA GLY A 463 -0.42 -5.68 -17.38
C GLY A 463 -0.49 -5.30 -18.85
N LYS A 464 -1.62 -4.70 -19.27
CA LYS A 464 -1.92 -4.37 -20.66
C LYS A 464 -2.24 -2.89 -20.82
N ALA A 465 -1.83 -2.34 -21.96
CA ALA A 465 -2.01 -0.95 -22.32
C ALA A 465 -2.93 -0.81 -23.54
N TYR A 466 -3.89 0.10 -23.46
CA TYR A 466 -4.89 0.35 -24.49
C TYR A 466 -4.75 1.76 -25.04
N LYS A 467 -4.59 1.90 -26.35
CA LYS A 467 -4.28 3.19 -26.97
C LYS A 467 -5.48 4.14 -26.92
N LEU A 468 -5.24 5.38 -26.50
CA LEU A 468 -6.24 6.44 -26.57
C LEU A 468 -6.44 6.90 -28.03
N ASP A 469 -7.59 7.53 -28.31
CA ASP A 469 -8.03 7.81 -29.68
C ASP A 469 -7.17 8.87 -30.40
N THR A 470 -6.61 9.81 -29.65
CA THR A 470 -5.95 11.01 -30.18
C THR A 470 -4.45 11.00 -29.92
N ASN A 471 -3.69 11.54 -30.89
CA ASN A 471 -2.26 11.78 -30.77
C ASN A 471 -1.97 13.25 -31.11
N HIS A 472 -0.98 13.84 -30.46
CA HIS A 472 -0.64 15.26 -30.65
C HIS A 472 0.78 15.43 -31.19
N PRO A 473 0.98 16.12 -32.32
CA PRO A 473 2.32 16.47 -32.78
C PRO A 473 2.90 17.60 -31.94
N ILE A 474 4.18 17.50 -31.58
CA ILE A 474 4.94 18.55 -30.90
C ILE A 474 6.28 18.76 -31.59
N THR A 475 6.84 19.95 -31.45
CA THR A 475 8.23 20.23 -31.88
C THR A 475 9.01 20.70 -30.66
N LYS A 476 10.08 19.98 -30.31
CA LYS A 476 11.01 20.39 -29.26
C LYS A 476 12.26 20.96 -29.93
N ASN A 477 12.41 22.28 -29.85
CA ASN A 477 13.63 22.94 -30.27
C ASN A 477 14.70 22.72 -29.18
N GLY A 478 15.90 22.30 -29.57
CA GLY A 478 17.01 22.17 -28.64
C GLY A 478 17.19 23.47 -27.87
N SER A 479 17.37 23.37 -26.56
CA SER A 479 17.64 24.54 -25.73
C SER A 479 18.94 25.14 -26.23
N GLY A 480 18.83 26.22 -26.99
CA GLY A 480 19.98 27.06 -27.32
C GLY A 480 20.69 27.39 -26.02
N VAL A 481 21.96 27.02 -25.94
CA VAL A 481 22.90 27.56 -24.97
C VAL A 481 22.92 29.08 -25.22
N GLY A 482 22.05 29.81 -24.52
CA GLY A 482 22.16 31.25 -24.37
C GLY A 482 23.27 31.50 -23.36
N GLY A 483 24.36 32.09 -23.85
CA GLY A 483 25.55 32.44 -23.07
C GLY A 483 25.39 33.68 -22.21
#